data_AF-A0A937XVX1-F1
#
_entry.id   AF-A0A937XVX1-F1
#
_cell.length_a   1.000
_cell.length_b   1.000
_cell.length_c   1.000
_cell.angle_alpha   90.00
_cell.angle_beta   90.00
_cell.angle_gamma   90.00
#
_symmetry.space_group_name_H-M   'P 1'
#
loop_
_entity.id
_entity.type
_entity.pdbx_description
1 polymer ?
#
loop_
_entity_poly.entity_id
_entity_poly.type
_entity_poly.pdbx_seq_one_letter_code
_entity_poly.pdbx_strand_id
1 'polypeptide(L)'
;MCSRAGIAYHDYAISPELFHWQTQNNVGPDTPAGRRYMESPQNGWRFFLFLRERKDAAYCALGPASKVHIEGDRPMTLHWNPEVPLPTELFRAFSVLRG
;
A
#
# COMPACT_ATOMS: atom_id res chain seq x y z
N MET A 1 21.62 -0.44 -18.12
CA MET A 1 22.13 -0.06 -16.79
C MET A 1 22.35 1.44 -16.76
N CYS A 2 21.46 2.17 -16.08
CA CYS A 2 21.72 3.50 -15.53
C CYS A 2 20.71 3.69 -14.39
N SER A 3 21.23 3.86 -13.19
CA SER A 3 20.53 4.02 -11.92
C SER A 3 19.73 5.31 -11.89
N ARG A 4 18.47 5.25 -11.46
CA ARG A 4 17.75 6.43 -10.98
C ARG A 4 17.26 6.16 -9.57
N ALA A 5 18.13 6.47 -8.62
CA ALA A 5 17.75 6.69 -7.23
C ALA A 5 16.67 7.77 -7.18
N GLY A 6 15.48 7.40 -6.73
CA GLY A 6 14.36 8.29 -6.51
C GLY A 6 13.47 7.64 -5.47
N ILE A 7 13.89 7.73 -4.20
CA ILE A 7 13.12 7.49 -2.97
C ILE A 7 12.00 6.46 -3.18
N ALA A 8 12.36 5.18 -3.20
CA ALA A 8 11.41 4.13 -3.56
C ALA A 8 10.45 3.89 -2.39
N TYR A 9 9.25 4.46 -2.47
CA TYR A 9 8.09 3.88 -1.80
C TYR A 9 7.90 2.49 -2.39
N HIS A 10 8.07 1.47 -1.57
CA HIS A 10 7.98 0.09 -2.03
C HIS A 10 6.57 -0.42 -1.77
N ASP A 11 5.74 -0.42 -2.80
CA ASP A 11 4.45 -1.12 -2.78
C ASP A 11 4.72 -2.59 -3.09
N TYR A 12 4.48 -3.49 -2.13
CA TYR A 12 4.77 -4.92 -2.31
C TYR A 12 3.81 -5.81 -1.52
N ALA A 13 3.65 -7.04 -1.98
CA ALA A 13 2.85 -8.04 -1.29
C ALA A 13 3.71 -8.80 -0.28
N ILE A 14 3.27 -8.83 0.98
CA ILE A 14 3.87 -9.66 2.05
C ILE A 14 3.29 -11.07 1.96
N SER A 15 1.98 -11.18 1.78
CA SER A 15 1.23 -12.41 1.49
C SER A 15 0.07 -12.08 0.55
N PRO A 16 -0.70 -13.06 0.06
CA PRO A 16 -1.92 -12.78 -0.72
C PRO A 16 -2.94 -11.89 0.02
N GLU A 17 -2.96 -11.91 1.35
CA GLU A 17 -3.88 -11.17 2.21
C GLU A 17 -3.23 -9.96 2.89
N LEU A 18 -1.95 -9.67 2.64
CA LEU A 18 -1.23 -8.60 3.32
C LEU A 18 -0.35 -7.81 2.37
N PHE A 19 -0.67 -6.53 2.21
CA PHE A 19 0.00 -5.62 1.28
C PHE A 19 0.69 -4.49 2.03
N HIS A 20 1.98 -4.28 1.72
CA HIS A 20 2.77 -3.17 2.24
C HIS A 20 2.64 -1.96 1.31
N TRP A 21 2.40 -0.79 1.91
CA TRP A 21 2.33 0.49 1.21
C TRP A 21 2.95 1.59 2.07
N GLN A 22 3.60 2.57 1.44
CA GLN A 22 4.10 3.77 2.12
C GLN A 22 3.41 5.03 1.65
N THR A 23 3.13 5.91 2.59
CA THR A 23 2.67 7.27 2.30
C THR A 23 3.75 8.09 1.58
N GLN A 24 3.36 9.25 1.03
CA GLN A 24 4.32 10.21 0.48
C GLN A 24 5.23 10.79 1.58
N ASN A 25 6.43 11.26 1.22
CA ASN A 25 7.52 11.61 2.16
C ASN A 25 7.11 12.58 3.26
N ASN A 26 6.23 13.54 2.95
CA ASN A 26 5.87 14.59 3.90
C ASN A 26 4.62 14.24 4.71
N VAL A 27 4.04 13.07 4.50
CA VAL A 27 2.85 12.61 5.20
C VAL A 27 3.29 11.82 6.43
N GLY A 28 3.02 12.39 7.60
CA GLY A 28 3.21 11.75 8.90
C GLY A 28 1.97 11.79 9.80
N PRO A 29 2.01 11.14 10.98
CA PRO A 29 0.85 10.89 11.82
C PRO A 29 0.13 12.18 12.27
N ASP A 30 0.88 13.27 12.41
CA ASP A 30 0.41 14.60 12.81
C ASP A 30 -0.17 15.43 11.64
N THR A 31 -0.01 14.98 10.39
CA THR A 31 -0.50 15.69 9.22
C THR A 31 -1.99 15.42 8.96
N PRO A 32 -2.75 16.33 8.34
CA PRO A 32 -4.14 16.07 7.98
C PRO A 32 -4.34 14.83 7.11
N ALA A 33 -3.38 14.51 6.23
CA ALA A 33 -3.42 13.30 5.42
C ALA A 33 -3.11 12.05 6.24
N GLY A 34 -2.11 12.10 7.14
CA GLY A 34 -1.74 10.98 7.99
C GLY A 34 -2.84 10.60 8.98
N ARG A 35 -3.52 11.59 9.56
CA ARG A 35 -4.67 11.36 10.45
C ARG A 35 -5.80 10.57 9.78
N ARG A 36 -5.98 10.66 8.45
CA ARG A 36 -6.95 9.82 7.72
C ARG A 36 -6.66 8.34 7.93
N TYR A 37 -5.39 7.95 7.86
CA TYR A 37 -4.96 6.58 8.07
C TYR A 37 -4.92 6.20 9.55
N MET A 38 -4.35 7.06 10.41
CA MET A 38 -4.19 6.79 11.84
C MET A 38 -5.53 6.57 12.55
N GLU A 39 -6.49 7.46 12.29
CA GLU A 39 -7.77 7.53 13.01
C GLU A 39 -8.90 6.76 12.30
N SER A 40 -8.59 6.09 11.19
CA SER A 40 -9.54 5.19 10.54
C SER A 40 -9.67 3.87 11.33
N PRO A 41 -10.89 3.33 11.48
CA PRO A 41 -12.14 3.77 10.83
C PRO A 41 -12.96 4.84 11.60
N GLN A 42 -12.52 5.28 12.78
CA GLN A 42 -13.29 6.17 13.66
C GLN A 42 -13.58 7.54 13.05
N ASN A 43 -12.70 8.02 12.18
CA ASN A 43 -12.88 9.28 11.45
C ASN A 43 -13.79 9.17 10.19
N GLY A 44 -14.43 8.02 9.97
CA GLY A 44 -15.35 7.78 8.85
C GLY A 44 -14.67 7.48 7.51
N TRP A 45 -13.34 7.46 7.43
CA TRP A 45 -12.62 7.06 6.23
C TRP A 45 -12.67 5.54 6.02
N ARG A 46 -12.82 5.15 4.75
CA ARG A 46 -12.72 3.76 4.30
C ARG A 46 -11.79 3.71 3.09
N PHE A 47 -10.98 2.68 3.03
CA PHE A 47 -9.97 2.51 2.00
C PHE A 47 -10.31 1.30 1.13
N PHE A 48 -9.97 1.40 -0.15
CA PHE A 48 -10.12 0.34 -1.14
C PHE A 48 -8.79 0.15 -1.83
N LEU A 49 -8.41 -1.10 -2.08
CA LEU A 49 -7.13 -1.42 -2.72
C LEU A 49 -7.34 -1.81 -4.18
N PHE A 50 -6.58 -1.17 -5.06
CA PHE A 50 -6.56 -1.44 -6.49
C PHE A 50 -5.13 -1.63 -6.96
N LEU A 51 -4.81 -2.78 -7.54
CA LEU A 51 -3.48 -3.09 -8.05
C LEU A 51 -3.49 -3.23 -9.56
N ARG A 52 -2.38 -2.86 -10.19
CA ARG A 52 -2.07 -3.16 -11.59
C ARG A 52 -0.59 -3.41 -11.72
N GLU A 53 -0.21 -4.42 -12.48
CA GLU A 53 1.19 -4.81 -12.68
C GLU A 53 1.98 -3.74 -13.45
N ARG A 54 1.34 -3.14 -14.47
CA ARG A 54 1.93 -2.15 -15.35
C ARG A 54 1.03 -0.93 -15.51
N LYS A 55 1.61 0.18 -15.95
CA LYS A 55 0.88 1.45 -16.13
C LYS A 55 -0.24 1.36 -17.17
N ASP A 56 -0.11 0.46 -18.14
CA ASP A 56 -1.05 0.22 -19.24
C ASP A 56 -2.08 -0.89 -18.94
N ALA A 57 -1.93 -1.60 -17.82
CA ALA A 57 -2.85 -2.66 -17.43
C ALA A 57 -4.11 -2.12 -16.75
N ALA A 58 -5.20 -2.88 -16.87
CA ALA A 58 -6.42 -2.64 -16.09
C ALA A 58 -6.15 -2.86 -14.60
N TYR A 59 -6.87 -2.11 -13.75
CA TYR A 59 -6.83 -2.32 -12.32
C TYR A 59 -7.60 -3.58 -11.92
N CYS A 60 -6.99 -4.39 -11.06
CA CYS A 60 -7.67 -5.40 -10.27
C CYS A 60 -8.13 -4.77 -8.96
N ALA A 61 -9.44 -4.77 -8.73
CA ALA A 61 -10.03 -4.31 -7.48
C ALA A 61 -9.96 -5.45 -6.44
N LEU A 62 -9.33 -5.16 -5.30
CA LEU A 62 -9.24 -6.09 -4.17
C LEU A 62 -10.26 -5.77 -3.06
N GLY A 63 -11.16 -4.81 -3.33
CA GLY A 63 -12.22 -4.43 -2.42
C GLY A 63 -11.76 -3.50 -1.28
N PRO A 64 -12.63 -3.32 -0.27
CA PRO A 64 -12.28 -2.61 0.96
C PRO A 64 -11.01 -3.18 1.59
N ALA A 65 -10.17 -2.32 2.16
CA ALA A 65 -8.94 -2.71 2.83
C ALA A 65 -8.91 -2.22 4.26
N SER A 66 -8.59 -3.12 5.18
CA SER A 66 -8.45 -2.84 6.60
C SER A 66 -6.99 -2.58 6.94
N LYS A 67 -6.74 -1.52 7.70
CA LYS A 67 -5.41 -1.20 8.24
C LYS A 67 -5.07 -2.21 9.33
N VAL A 68 -4.04 -3.02 9.13
CA VAL A 68 -3.53 -4.00 10.11
C VAL A 68 -2.42 -3.40 10.94
N HIS A 69 -1.53 -2.64 10.30
CA HIS A 69 -0.37 -2.03 10.94
C HIS A 69 -0.13 -0.63 10.39
N ILE A 70 0.38 0.26 11.23
CA ILE A 70 0.89 1.57 10.84
C ILE A 70 2.08 1.94 11.72
N GLU A 71 3.16 2.38 11.10
CA GLU A 71 4.36 2.83 11.79
C GLU A 71 5.10 3.90 10.98
N GLY A 72 6.17 4.46 11.56
CA GLY A 72 6.96 5.50 10.93
C GLY A 72 6.35 6.90 11.09
N ASP A 73 7.09 7.88 10.59
CA ASP A 73 6.68 9.28 10.59
C ASP A 73 6.52 9.77 9.16
N ARG A 74 7.63 10.10 8.50
CA ARG A 74 7.64 10.74 7.17
C ARG A 74 8.62 10.03 6.25
N PRO A 75 8.18 9.03 5.45
CA PRO A 75 6.81 8.54 5.29
C PRO A 75 6.38 7.56 6.39
N MET A 76 5.06 7.42 6.57
CA MET A 76 4.45 6.30 7.29
C MET A 76 4.40 5.03 6.43
N THR A 77 4.62 3.88 7.05
CA THR A 77 4.43 2.53 6.52
C THR A 77 3.10 1.96 6.99
N LEU A 78 2.35 1.34 6.07
CA LEU A 78 1.07 0.70 6.37
C LEU A 78 1.03 -0.72 5.83
N HIS A 79 0.43 -1.62 6.60
CA HIS A 79 0.03 -2.94 6.13
C HIS A 79 -1.49 -3.00 5.97
N TRP A 80 -1.93 -3.36 4.78
CA TRP A 80 -3.33 -3.46 4.39
C TRP A 80 -3.73 -4.92 4.22
N ASN A 81 -4.87 -5.28 4.80
CA ASN A 81 -5.56 -6.53 4.51
C ASN A 81 -6.78 -6.23 3.63
N PRO A 82 -6.71 -6.51 2.31
CA PRO A 82 -7.84 -6.33 1.41
C PRO A 82 -8.90 -7.43 1.60
N GLU A 83 -10.16 -7.10 1.33
CA GLU A 83 -11.29 -8.05 1.38
C GLU A 83 -11.09 -9.24 0.43
N VAL A 84 -10.55 -8.99 -0.76
CA VAL A 84 -10.22 -10.01 -1.76
C VAL A 84 -8.70 -10.25 -1.75
N PRO A 85 -8.23 -11.48 -1.49
CA PRO A 85 -6.81 -11.81 -1.58
C PRO A 85 -6.25 -11.52 -2.98
N LEU A 86 -4.97 -11.16 -3.06
CA LEU A 86 -4.27 -10.96 -4.31
C LEU A 86 -4.34 -12.26 -5.16
N PRO A 87 -4.83 -12.19 -6.40
CA PRO A 87 -4.70 -13.28 -7.36
C PRO A 87 -3.23 -13.70 -7.50
N THR A 88 -2.98 -14.99 -7.75
CA THR A 88 -1.63 -15.57 -7.79
C THR A 88 -0.66 -14.79 -8.69
N GLU A 89 -1.11 -14.34 -9.86
CA GLU A 89 -0.28 -13.57 -10.79
C GLU A 89 0.11 -12.20 -10.21
N LEU A 90 -0.83 -11.50 -9.56
CA LEU A 90 -0.53 -10.24 -8.88
C LEU A 90 0.35 -10.45 -7.65
N PHE A 91 0.09 -11.50 -6.87
CA PHE A 91 0.98 -11.83 -5.76
C PHE A 91 2.40 -12.10 -6.25
N ARG A 92 2.60 -12.85 -7.34
CA ARG A 92 3.93 -13.07 -7.94
C ARG A 92 4.57 -11.76 -8.41
N ALA A 93 3.82 -10.92 -9.12
CA ALA A 93 4.32 -9.63 -9.60
C ALA A 93 4.76 -8.70 -8.46
N PHE A 94 4.02 -8.68 -7.34
CA PHE A 94 4.27 -7.77 -6.22
C PHE A 94 5.10 -8.37 -5.08
N SER A 95 5.32 -9.69 -5.03
CA SER A 95 6.19 -10.35 -4.03
C SER A 95 7.66 -10.41 -4.45
N VAL A 96 7.93 -10.33 -5.76
CA VAL A 96 9.28 -10.49 -6.34
C VAL A 96 10.09 -9.18 -6.37
N LEU A 97 9.61 -8.10 -5.75
CA LEU A 97 10.39 -6.87 -5.54
C LEU A 97 11.48 -6.99 -4.45
N ARG A 98 12.02 -8.20 -4.24
CA ARG A 98 13.27 -8.44 -3.51
C ARG A 98 14.37 -8.82 -4.50
N GLY A 99 14.95 -7.80 -5.10
CA GLY A 99 16.15 -7.86 -5.93
C GLY A 99 16.81 -6.49 -5.97
#